data_AF-A0A9X8NSH5-F1
#
_entry.id   AF-A0A9X8NSH5-F1
#
_cell.length_a   1.000
_cell.length_b   1.000
_cell.length_c   1.000
_cell.angle_alpha   90.00
_cell.angle_beta   90.00
_cell.angle_gamma   90.00
#
_symmetry.space_group_name_H-M   'P 1'
#
loop_
_entity.id
_entity.type
_entity.pdbx_description
1 polymer ?
#
loop_
_entity_poly.entity_id
_entity_poly.type
_entity_poly.pdbx_seq_one_letter_code
_entity_poly.pdbx_strand_id
1 'polypeptide(L)' 'MIYVIGIGPGDKRLMTGEALQAIEDAEVIVGYVTYI' A
#
# COMPACT_ATOMS: atom_id res chain seq x y z
N MET A 1 -5.78 -1.62 13.78
CA MET A 1 -6.80 -1.64 12.69
C MET A 1 -6.17 -2.31 11.49
N ILE A 2 -6.92 -3.07 10.68
CA ILE A 2 -6.35 -3.84 9.57
C ILE A 2 -7.00 -3.37 8.26
N TYR A 3 -6.17 -3.07 7.27
CA TYR A 3 -6.58 -2.68 5.93
C TYR A 3 -6.00 -3.65 4.91
N VAL A 4 -6.77 -3.91 3.84
CA VAL A 4 -6.27 -4.59 2.65
C VAL A 4 -6.16 -3.54 1.56
N ILE A 5 -4.93 -3.26 1.13
CA ILE A 5 -4.63 -2.17 0.20
C ILE A 5 -4.24 -2.76 -1.15
N GLY A 6 -4.92 -2.29 -2.21
CA GLY A 6 -4.50 -2.56 -3.59
C GLY A 6 -3.45 -1.52 -4.04
N ILE A 7 -2.26 -1.97 -4.43
CA ILE A 7 -1.16 -1.08 -4.88
C ILE A 7 -1.15 -0.82 -6.40
N GLY A 8 -2.12 -1.34 -7.13
CA GLY A 8 -2.17 -1.23 -8.59
C GLY A 8 -1.12 -2.11 -9.29
N PRO A 9 -0.73 -1.79 -10.53
CA PRO A 9 0.15 -2.64 -11.35
C PRO A 9 1.66 -2.49 -11.05
N GLY A 10 2.03 -1.70 -10.03
CA GLY A 10 3.41 -1.55 -9.56
C GLY A 10 4.04 -0.17 -9.76
N ASP A 11 3.49 0.69 -10.64
CA ASP A 11 3.92 2.08 -10.74
C ASP A 11 3.24 2.91 -9.64
N LYS A 12 4.05 3.47 -8.73
CA LYS A 12 3.58 4.27 -7.59
C LYS A 12 2.69 5.46 -8.01
N ARG A 13 2.88 6.01 -9.22
CA ARG A 13 2.05 7.13 -9.74
C ARG A 13 0.61 6.72 -10.06
N LEU A 14 0.36 5.41 -10.19
CA LEU A 14 -0.95 4.85 -10.44
C LEU A 14 -1.68 4.44 -9.15
N MET A 15 -1.04 4.58 -7.98
CA MET A 15 -1.69 4.35 -6.69
C MET A 15 -2.67 5.48 -6.36
N THR A 16 -3.74 5.15 -5.65
CA THR A 16 -4.65 6.17 -5.13
C THR A 16 -4.00 6.91 -3.96
N GLY A 17 -4.42 8.16 -3.73
CA GLY A 17 -3.97 8.93 -2.57
C GLY A 17 -4.31 8.24 -1.24
N GLU A 18 -5.46 7.57 -1.16
CA GLU A 18 -5.89 6.82 0.02
C GLU A 18 -4.96 5.62 0.31
N ALA A 19 -4.53 4.90 -0.73
CA ALA A 19 -3.59 3.79 -0.57
C ALA A 19 -2.23 4.29 -0.05
N LEU A 20 -1.76 5.43 -0.57
CA LEU A 20 -0.52 6.05 -0.12
C LEU A 20 -0.61 6.49 1.35
N GLN A 21 -1.66 7.20 1.72
CA GLN A 21 -1.87 7.66 3.10
C GLN A 21 -1.95 6.49 4.08
N ALA A 22 -2.73 5.46 3.74
CA ALA A 22 -2.88 4.29 4.61
C ALA A 22 -1.58 3.49 4.78
N ILE A 23 -0.69 3.50 3.78
CA ILE A 23 0.65 2.91 3.90
C ILE A 23 1.56 3.78 4.77
N GLU A 24 1.53 5.10 4.60
CA GLU A 24 2.33 6.03 5.40
C GLU A 24 1.97 6.00 6.89
N ASP A 25 0.68 5.84 7.20
CA ASP A 25 0.17 5.76 8.58
C ASP A 25 0.31 4.36 9.20
N ALA A 26 0.66 3.34 8.41
CA ALA A 26 0.76 1.97 8.90
C ALA A 26 2.03 1.73 9.72
N GLU A 27 1.86 1.27 10.96
CA GLU A 27 2.98 0.87 11.82
C GLU A 27 3.66 -0.43 11.34
N VAL A 28 2.90 -1.31 10.67
CA VAL A 28 3.38 -2.61 10.19
C VAL A 28 2.77 -2.91 8.82
N ILE A 29 3.61 -3.30 7.87
CA ILE A 29 3.19 -3.77 6.53
C ILE A 29 3.41 -5.29 6.45
N VAL A 30 2.40 -6.01 5.99
CA VAL A 30 2.46 -7.46 5.71
C VAL A 30 2.10 -7.69 4.25
N GLY A 31 2.97 -8.37 3.52
CA GLY A 31 2.77 -8.65 2.11
C GLY A 31 3.88 -9.49 1.49
N TYR A 32 3.71 -9.81 0.22
CA TYR A 32 4.74 -10.49 -0.56
C TYR A 32 5.87 -9.51 -0.87
N VAL A 33 7.12 -9.93 -0.68
CA VAL A 33 8.30 -9.05 -0.78
C VAL A 33 8.43 -8.32 -2.12
N THR A 34 7.87 -8.85 -3.21
CA THR A 34 7.89 -8.18 -4.52
C THR A 34 6.93 -6.99 -4.62
N TYR A 35 5.97 -6.87 -3.71
CA TYR A 35 4.97 -5.80 -3.69
C TYR A 35 5.26 -4.71 -2.66
N ILE A 36 6.31 -4.88 -1.86
CA ILE A 36 6.76 -3.95 -0.81
C ILE A 36 8.08 -3.34 -1.26
#